data_AF-A0A2N2F3X8-F1
#
_entry.id   AF-A0A2N2F3X8-F1
#
_cell.length_a   1.000
_cell.length_b   1.000
_cell.length_c   1.000
_cell.angle_alpha   90.00
_cell.angle_beta   90.00
_cell.angle_gamma   90.00
#
_symmetry.space_group_name_H-M   'P 1'
#
loop_
_entity.id
_entity.type
_entity.pdbx_description
1 polymer ?
#
loop_
_entity_poly.entity_id
_entity_poly.type
_entity_poly.pdbx_seq_one_letter_code
_entity_poly.pdbx_strand_id
1 'polypeptide(L)'
;MKTSWYVNWLVVITVCLSLSVVGLFILTIQNSLGLTKCAYGDIVFDGEKNCMCDSKGNVVCDESETGLTIRSEEFTTENLGFTYEFQNAVGSKESFPRDIRFVNISQVGTTLKVVTEKTTVCNRGNNVAPQVGFYKFEEDRIIFTIGSNLLDKAFSIPCISESAFEISNVPVRFGDNFKLFYQDEYGSLIPSGNCSYEGFLRNEGDVYNSSDGCSLCVCKLGQNICEKEERCLK
;
A
#
# COMPACT_ATOMS: atom_id res chain seq x y z
N MET A 1 -46.50 -64.36 -4.12
CA MET A 1 -47.18 -63.06 -4.26
C MET A 1 -46.19 -62.06 -4.83
N LYS A 2 -46.37 -61.64 -6.09
CA LYS A 2 -45.53 -60.62 -6.75
C LYS A 2 -46.27 -59.29 -6.65
N THR A 3 -45.90 -58.46 -5.70
CA THR A 3 -46.41 -57.09 -5.59
C THR A 3 -45.76 -56.25 -6.70
N SER A 4 -46.49 -55.99 -7.77
CA SER A 4 -46.08 -55.03 -8.80
C SER A 4 -46.27 -53.62 -8.23
N TRP A 5 -45.18 -52.96 -7.86
CA TRP A 5 -45.18 -51.55 -7.52
C TRP A 5 -45.50 -50.73 -8.78
N TYR A 6 -46.66 -50.08 -8.79
CA TYR A 6 -47.00 -49.08 -9.79
C TYR A 6 -46.21 -47.81 -9.48
N VAL A 7 -45.05 -47.66 -10.11
CA VAL A 7 -44.28 -46.43 -10.03
C VAL A 7 -45.00 -45.37 -10.86
N ASN A 8 -45.41 -44.29 -10.21
CA ASN A 8 -45.99 -43.14 -10.89
C ASN A 8 -44.87 -42.40 -11.63
N TRP A 9 -44.67 -42.78 -12.90
CA TRP A 9 -43.62 -42.23 -13.76
C TRP A 9 -43.68 -40.72 -13.92
N LEU A 10 -44.86 -40.12 -13.79
CA LEU A 10 -45.01 -38.67 -13.83
C LEU A 10 -44.28 -38.01 -12.66
N VAL A 11 -44.35 -38.59 -11.46
CA VAL A 11 -43.64 -38.12 -10.26
C VAL A 11 -42.12 -38.25 -10.45
N VAL A 12 -41.65 -39.38 -10.97
CA VAL A 12 -40.22 -39.63 -11.21
C VAL A 12 -39.64 -38.62 -12.20
N ILE A 13 -40.35 -38.34 -13.29
CA ILE A 13 -39.93 -37.36 -14.30
C ILE A 13 -39.88 -35.95 -13.70
N THR A 14 -40.89 -35.54 -12.92
CA THR A 14 -40.86 -34.24 -12.25
C THR A 14 -39.72 -34.09 -11.26
N VAL A 15 -39.39 -35.16 -10.50
CA VAL A 15 -38.25 -35.12 -9.58
C VAL A 15 -36.93 -35.01 -10.34
N CYS A 16 -36.74 -35.79 -11.41
CA CYS A 16 -35.54 -35.67 -12.25
C CYS A 16 -35.39 -34.28 -12.89
N LEU A 17 -36.49 -33.68 -13.37
CA LEU A 17 -36.48 -32.32 -13.93
C LEU A 17 -36.19 -31.26 -12.87
N SER A 18 -36.74 -31.41 -11.65
CA SER A 18 -36.41 -30.49 -10.56
C SER A 18 -34.93 -30.55 -10.17
N LEU A 19 -34.34 -31.75 -10.14
CA LEU A 19 -32.93 -31.95 -9.82
C LEU A 19 -32.01 -31.41 -10.91
N SER A 20 -32.38 -31.52 -12.19
CA SER A 20 -31.59 -30.93 -13.28
C SER A 20 -31.65 -29.40 -13.28
N VAL A 21 -32.80 -28.81 -12.96
CA VAL A 21 -32.94 -27.34 -12.81
C VAL A 21 -32.12 -26.85 -11.62
N VAL A 22 -32.17 -27.54 -10.48
CA VAL A 22 -31.34 -27.20 -9.30
C VAL A 22 -29.85 -27.36 -9.60
N GLY A 23 -29.46 -28.41 -10.33
CA GLY A 23 -28.06 -28.61 -10.75
C GLY A 23 -27.56 -27.49 -11.67
N LEU A 24 -28.36 -27.11 -12.67
CA LEU A 24 -28.04 -25.99 -13.55
C LEU A 24 -27.99 -24.66 -12.80
N PHE A 25 -28.90 -24.45 -11.84
CA PHE A 25 -28.94 -23.28 -10.97
C PHE A 25 -27.70 -23.18 -10.07
N ILE A 26 -27.23 -24.29 -9.48
CA ILE A 26 -25.99 -24.33 -8.69
C ILE A 26 -24.78 -24.02 -9.57
N LEU A 27 -24.70 -24.59 -10.79
CA LEU A 27 -23.61 -24.30 -11.73
C LEU A 27 -23.62 -22.84 -12.21
N THR A 28 -24.79 -22.24 -12.41
CA THR A 28 -24.90 -20.82 -12.78
C THR A 28 -24.61 -19.89 -11.61
N ILE A 29 -25.02 -20.25 -10.39
CA ILE A 29 -24.70 -19.50 -9.16
C ILE A 29 -23.20 -19.53 -8.87
N GLN A 30 -22.51 -20.66 -9.06
CA GLN A 30 -21.05 -20.70 -8.92
C GLN A 30 -20.35 -19.73 -9.89
N ASN A 31 -20.90 -19.56 -11.09
CA ASN A 31 -20.37 -18.61 -12.09
C ASN A 31 -20.82 -17.16 -11.85
N SER A 32 -22.00 -16.92 -11.24
CA SER A 32 -22.57 -15.57 -11.05
C SER A 32 -22.31 -14.95 -9.68
N LEU A 33 -21.99 -15.74 -8.66
CA LEU A 33 -21.76 -15.24 -7.29
C LEU A 33 -20.42 -14.52 -7.12
N GLY A 34 -19.63 -14.32 -8.17
CA GLY A 34 -18.42 -13.49 -8.02
C GLY A 34 -17.56 -13.98 -6.86
N LEU A 35 -17.44 -15.30 -6.69
CA LEU A 35 -16.27 -15.91 -6.04
C LEU A 35 -15.07 -15.79 -6.99
N THR A 36 -14.93 -14.62 -7.61
CA THR A 36 -13.69 -14.14 -8.22
C THR A 36 -12.67 -14.16 -7.10
N LYS A 37 -11.55 -14.85 -7.35
CA LYS A 37 -10.57 -15.23 -6.33
C LYS A 37 -9.86 -14.04 -5.67
N CYS A 38 -10.16 -12.81 -6.07
CA CYS A 38 -9.66 -11.56 -5.50
C CYS A 38 -10.20 -10.35 -6.29
N ALA A 39 -10.13 -9.14 -5.71
CA ALA A 39 -10.45 -7.90 -6.43
C ALA A 39 -9.26 -7.42 -7.27
N TYR A 40 -9.52 -6.69 -8.36
CA TYR A 40 -8.48 -6.14 -9.21
C TYR A 40 -7.53 -5.23 -8.39
N GLY A 41 -6.23 -5.52 -8.45
CA GLY A 41 -5.22 -4.80 -7.67
C GLY A 41 -5.00 -5.30 -6.24
N ASP A 42 -5.82 -6.24 -5.74
CA ASP A 42 -5.51 -6.94 -4.48
C ASP A 42 -4.25 -7.79 -4.64
N ILE A 43 -3.48 -7.85 -3.55
CA ILE A 43 -2.42 -8.86 -3.39
C ILE A 43 -3.05 -10.11 -2.79
N VAL A 44 -2.83 -11.23 -3.45
CA VAL A 44 -3.13 -12.55 -2.92
C VAL A 44 -1.81 -13.24 -2.60
N PHE A 45 -1.66 -13.64 -1.34
CA PHE A 45 -0.52 -14.45 -0.90
C PHE A 45 -0.82 -15.92 -1.20
N ASP A 46 -0.16 -16.48 -2.21
CA ASP A 46 -0.16 -17.92 -2.51
C ASP A 46 1.21 -18.50 -2.18
N GLY A 47 1.39 -18.93 -0.92
CA GLY A 47 2.68 -19.36 -0.38
C GLY A 47 3.62 -18.18 -0.06
N GLU A 48 4.81 -18.14 -0.68
CA GLU A 48 5.87 -17.11 -0.52
C GLU A 48 5.93 -16.11 -1.69
N LYS A 49 4.95 -16.13 -2.60
CA LYS A 49 4.95 -15.28 -3.79
C LYS A 49 3.89 -14.18 -3.68
N ASN A 50 4.29 -12.95 -3.97
CA ASN A 50 3.35 -11.85 -4.16
C ASN A 50 2.65 -12.03 -5.50
N CYS A 51 1.38 -12.37 -5.47
CA CYS A 51 0.56 -12.46 -6.66
C CYS A 51 -0.41 -11.28 -6.71
N MET A 52 -0.63 -10.75 -7.90
CA MET A 52 -1.55 -9.63 -8.13
C MET A 52 -2.75 -10.08 -8.93
N CYS A 53 -3.89 -9.49 -8.64
CA CYS A 53 -5.12 -9.84 -9.31
C CYS A 53 -5.36 -8.98 -10.54
N ASP A 54 -5.56 -9.65 -11.68
CA ASP A 54 -5.85 -9.02 -12.96
C ASP A 54 -7.29 -8.48 -13.02
N SER A 55 -7.60 -7.71 -14.07
CA SER A 55 -8.92 -7.07 -14.24
C SER A 55 -10.06 -8.06 -14.48
N LYS A 56 -9.75 -9.35 -14.56
CA LYS A 56 -10.69 -10.46 -14.70
C LYS A 56 -10.83 -11.27 -13.40
N GLY A 57 -10.16 -10.85 -12.32
CA GLY A 57 -10.18 -11.53 -11.02
C GLY A 57 -9.34 -12.81 -10.96
N ASN A 58 -8.36 -12.96 -11.87
CA ASN A 58 -7.39 -14.05 -11.83
C ASN A 58 -6.14 -13.60 -11.07
N VAL A 59 -5.64 -14.50 -10.22
CA VAL A 59 -4.35 -14.33 -9.53
C VAL A 59 -3.23 -14.56 -10.57
N VAL A 60 -2.41 -13.55 -10.79
CA VAL A 60 -1.23 -13.59 -11.66
C VAL A 60 0.00 -13.43 -10.77
N CYS A 61 0.78 -14.52 -10.65
CA CYS A 61 2.06 -14.53 -9.97
C CYS A 61 3.16 -14.41 -11.03
N ASP A 62 4.11 -13.50 -10.86
CA ASP A 62 5.23 -13.40 -11.79
C ASP A 62 6.20 -14.58 -11.58
N GLU A 63 6.48 -15.33 -12.64
CA GLU A 63 7.48 -16.42 -12.65
C GLU A 63 8.82 -15.98 -13.25
N SER A 64 8.94 -14.71 -13.67
CA SER A 64 10.13 -14.22 -14.36
C SER A 64 11.13 -13.53 -13.42
N GLU A 65 12.34 -14.10 -13.31
CA GLU A 65 13.50 -13.52 -12.62
C GLU A 65 14.06 -12.26 -13.31
N THR A 66 13.36 -11.66 -14.28
CA THR A 66 13.90 -10.61 -15.16
C THR A 66 12.93 -9.45 -15.34
N GLY A 67 12.66 -8.76 -14.23
CA GLY A 67 11.99 -7.47 -14.25
C GLY A 67 12.03 -6.79 -12.89
N LEU A 68 13.16 -6.16 -12.54
CA LEU A 68 13.32 -5.21 -11.42
C LEU A 68 12.40 -5.49 -10.22
N THR A 69 12.71 -6.56 -9.50
CA THR A 69 11.94 -6.98 -8.33
C THR A 69 12.63 -6.48 -7.08
N ILE A 70 12.00 -5.53 -6.39
CA ILE A 70 12.20 -5.34 -4.94
C ILE A 70 12.27 -6.76 -4.35
N ARG A 71 13.35 -7.11 -3.66
CA ARG A 71 13.48 -8.42 -3.01
C ARG A 71 12.39 -8.49 -1.94
N SER A 72 11.25 -9.05 -2.34
CA SER A 72 10.00 -9.03 -1.57
C SER A 72 10.16 -9.66 -0.18
N GLU A 73 11.16 -10.50 0.00
CA GLU A 73 11.48 -11.19 1.25
C GLU A 73 11.82 -10.23 2.41
N GLU A 74 12.29 -9.01 2.10
CA GLU A 74 12.66 -8.03 3.13
C GLU A 74 11.52 -7.08 3.51
N PHE A 75 10.47 -6.99 2.70
CA PHE A 75 9.38 -6.03 2.84
C PHE A 75 8.08 -6.71 3.28
N THR A 76 7.33 -6.03 4.14
CA THR A 76 6.07 -6.53 4.68
C THR A 76 4.92 -5.57 4.44
N THR A 77 3.70 -6.12 4.43
CA THR A 77 2.43 -5.41 4.46
C THR A 77 1.67 -5.66 5.78
N GLU A 78 2.27 -6.40 6.71
CA GLU A 78 1.64 -6.69 8.00
C GLU A 78 1.42 -5.40 8.80
N ASN A 79 0.23 -5.24 9.38
CA ASN A 79 -0.15 -4.05 10.15
C ASN A 79 -0.07 -2.73 9.36
N LEU A 80 -0.02 -2.78 8.03
CA LEU A 80 -0.01 -1.62 7.15
C LEU A 80 -1.42 -1.37 6.59
N GLY A 81 -1.99 -0.21 6.91
CA GLY A 81 -3.02 0.43 6.10
C GLY A 81 -2.34 1.22 4.98
N PHE A 82 -2.68 0.94 3.72
CA PHE A 82 -2.16 1.69 2.58
C PHE A 82 -3.29 2.24 1.73
N THR A 83 -3.23 3.54 1.43
CA THR A 83 -4.19 4.21 0.53
C THR A 83 -3.43 5.10 -0.44
N TYR A 84 -4.00 5.29 -1.63
CA TYR A 84 -3.44 6.17 -2.65
C TYR A 84 -4.56 6.90 -3.38
N GLU A 85 -4.28 8.14 -3.78
CA GLU A 85 -5.25 8.98 -4.46
C GLU A 85 -4.60 9.91 -5.49
N PHE A 86 -5.39 10.32 -6.47
CA PHE A 86 -4.99 11.32 -7.45
C PHE A 86 -4.97 12.70 -6.82
N GLN A 87 -3.89 13.45 -7.03
CA GLN A 87 -3.79 14.84 -6.61
C GLN A 87 -3.94 15.80 -7.79
N ASN A 88 -3.09 15.66 -8.81
CA ASN A 88 -3.07 16.59 -9.95
C ASN A 88 -2.55 15.95 -11.24
N ALA A 89 -2.93 16.49 -12.38
CA ALA A 89 -2.36 16.13 -13.66
C ALA A 89 -1.04 16.87 -13.87
N VAL A 90 -0.03 16.18 -14.42
CA VAL A 90 1.26 16.81 -14.74
C VAL A 90 1.24 17.33 -16.17
N GLY A 91 1.68 18.57 -16.36
CA GLY A 91 1.78 19.19 -17.68
C GLY A 91 2.82 18.48 -18.56
N SER A 92 2.47 18.26 -19.82
CA SER A 92 3.26 17.56 -20.85
C SER A 92 4.66 18.12 -21.17
N LYS A 93 5.13 19.18 -20.50
CA LYS A 93 6.41 19.87 -20.79
C LYS A 93 7.46 19.79 -19.68
N GLU A 94 7.12 19.28 -18.51
CA GLU A 94 8.12 19.07 -17.46
C GLU A 94 8.70 17.66 -17.60
N SER A 95 10.03 17.56 -17.65
CA SER A 95 10.71 16.26 -17.61
C SER A 95 10.21 15.52 -16.39
N PHE A 96 9.58 14.36 -16.55
CA PHE A 96 9.08 13.51 -15.46
C PHE A 96 10.12 13.39 -14.33
N PRO A 97 10.04 14.16 -13.25
CA PRO A 97 10.88 13.93 -12.10
C PRO A 97 10.20 12.78 -11.39
N ARG A 98 10.91 11.66 -11.24
CA ARG A 98 10.47 10.55 -10.37
C ARG A 98 10.73 10.88 -8.90
N ASP A 99 10.50 12.13 -8.55
CA ASP A 99 10.78 12.63 -7.23
C ASP A 99 9.63 12.20 -6.32
N ILE A 100 9.99 11.43 -5.30
CA ILE A 100 9.13 11.20 -4.15
C ILE A 100 9.30 12.39 -3.20
N ARG A 101 8.19 12.91 -2.72
CA ARG A 101 8.16 13.98 -1.72
C ARG A 101 7.46 13.47 -0.48
N PHE A 102 8.09 13.62 0.68
CA PHE A 102 7.41 13.39 1.96
C PHE A 102 6.60 14.65 2.29
N VAL A 103 5.29 14.48 2.41
CA VAL A 103 4.34 15.59 2.65
C VAL A 103 4.08 15.73 4.14
N ASN A 104 3.87 14.61 4.83
CA ASN A 104 3.56 14.61 6.25
C ASN A 104 4.00 13.31 6.91
N ILE A 105 4.60 13.44 8.10
CA ILE A 105 4.92 12.34 9.00
C ILE A 105 4.28 12.69 10.34
N SER A 106 3.42 11.80 10.81
CA SER A 106 2.73 11.98 12.09
C SER A 106 2.68 10.66 12.85
N GLN A 107 2.79 10.76 14.17
CA GLN A 107 2.71 9.62 15.06
C GLN A 107 1.69 9.91 16.15
N VAL A 108 0.76 8.98 16.35
CA VAL A 108 -0.23 9.03 17.43
C VAL A 108 -0.17 7.69 18.16
N GLY A 109 0.42 7.70 19.36
CA GLY A 109 0.64 6.48 20.14
C GLY A 109 1.55 5.49 19.39
N THR A 110 1.01 4.31 19.09
CA THR A 110 1.70 3.23 18.36
C THR A 110 1.38 3.20 16.87
N THR A 111 0.72 4.24 16.34
CA THR A 111 0.41 4.37 14.92
C THR A 111 1.29 5.45 14.29
N LEU A 112 2.02 5.08 13.24
CA LEU A 112 2.81 5.98 12.40
C LEU A 112 2.10 6.15 11.07
N LYS A 113 1.78 7.39 10.71
CA LYS A 113 1.24 7.75 9.40
C LYS A 113 2.26 8.56 8.62
N VAL A 114 2.60 8.10 7.43
CA VAL A 114 3.53 8.74 6.50
C VAL A 114 2.81 8.99 5.18
N VAL A 115 2.79 10.23 4.74
CA VAL A 115 2.16 10.67 3.50
C VAL A 115 3.25 11.11 2.52
N THR A 116 3.21 10.56 1.32
CA THR A 116 4.14 10.87 0.25
C THR A 116 3.39 11.28 -1.02
N GLU A 117 4.03 12.08 -1.86
CA GLU A 117 3.59 12.38 -3.22
C GLU A 117 4.62 11.88 -4.22
N LYS A 118 4.17 11.27 -5.31
CA LYS A 118 5.02 10.80 -6.40
C LYS A 118 4.38 11.09 -7.73
N THR A 119 5.20 11.40 -8.74
CA THR A 119 4.77 11.34 -10.14
C THR A 119 4.58 9.88 -10.58
N THR A 120 3.37 9.56 -11.05
CA THR A 120 2.97 8.24 -11.54
C THR A 120 2.15 8.35 -12.83
N VAL A 121 1.46 7.28 -13.20
CA VAL A 121 0.52 7.24 -14.33
C VAL A 121 -0.93 7.04 -13.86
N CYS A 122 -1.81 7.77 -14.52
CA CYS A 122 -3.24 7.76 -14.32
C CYS A 122 -3.97 7.45 -15.63
N ASN A 123 -5.26 7.12 -15.52
CA ASN A 123 -6.16 7.02 -16.65
C ASN A 123 -6.91 8.34 -16.91
N ARG A 124 -7.71 8.38 -17.98
CA ARG A 124 -8.52 9.57 -18.36
C ARG A 124 -9.57 9.97 -17.32
N GLY A 125 -9.93 9.05 -16.41
CA GLY A 125 -10.85 9.31 -15.32
C GLY A 125 -10.16 9.82 -14.05
N ASN A 126 -8.89 10.21 -14.14
CA ASN A 126 -8.05 10.62 -13.00
C ASN A 126 -7.93 9.53 -11.91
N ASN A 127 -8.06 8.26 -12.29
CA ASN A 127 -7.71 7.18 -11.37
C ASN A 127 -6.24 6.86 -11.52
N VAL A 128 -5.56 6.72 -10.39
CA VAL A 128 -4.18 6.26 -10.31
C VAL A 128 -4.13 4.77 -10.65
N ALA A 129 -3.08 4.32 -11.36
CA ALA A 129 -2.87 2.89 -11.58
C ALA A 129 -2.87 2.13 -10.25
N PRO A 130 -3.41 0.91 -10.15
CA PRO A 130 -3.45 0.20 -8.88
C PRO A 130 -2.06 0.07 -8.25
N GLN A 131 -1.95 0.43 -6.97
CA GLN A 131 -0.70 0.43 -6.23
C GLN A 131 -0.86 -0.31 -4.90
N VAL A 132 0.26 -0.84 -4.41
CA VAL A 132 0.35 -1.43 -3.09
C VAL A 132 1.61 -0.94 -2.39
N GLY A 133 1.45 -0.50 -1.16
CA GLY A 133 2.54 -0.05 -0.32
C GLY A 133 3.16 -1.21 0.46
N PHE A 134 4.45 -1.09 0.70
CA PHE A 134 5.21 -1.99 1.54
C PHE A 134 6.12 -1.18 2.45
N TYR A 135 6.53 -1.78 3.57
CA TYR A 135 7.58 -1.22 4.39
C TYR A 135 8.50 -2.30 4.94
N LYS A 136 9.70 -1.91 5.37
CA LYS A 136 10.57 -2.74 6.19
C LYS A 136 11.15 -1.96 7.35
N PHE A 137 11.35 -2.66 8.45
CA PHE A 137 11.95 -2.11 9.66
C PHE A 137 13.41 -2.59 9.75
N GLU A 138 14.33 -1.65 9.90
CA GLU A 138 15.74 -1.90 10.23
C GLU A 138 16.04 -1.22 11.57
N GLU A 139 17.18 -1.50 12.22
CA GLU A 139 17.46 -1.09 13.61
C GLU A 139 17.18 0.40 13.89
N ASP A 140 17.53 1.29 12.95
CA ASP A 140 17.43 2.75 13.09
C ASP A 140 16.60 3.41 11.98
N ARG A 141 15.83 2.65 11.20
CA ARG A 141 15.07 3.23 10.09
C ARG A 141 13.87 2.40 9.65
N ILE A 142 12.90 3.08 9.06
CA ILE A 142 11.85 2.44 8.25
C ILE A 142 12.04 2.85 6.79
N ILE A 143 11.96 1.87 5.90
CA ILE A 143 12.03 2.06 4.46
C ILE A 143 10.66 1.71 3.87
N PHE A 144 10.05 2.67 3.18
CA PHE A 144 8.80 2.51 2.45
C PHE A 144 9.06 2.24 0.98
N THR A 145 8.17 1.52 0.32
CA THR A 145 8.19 1.37 -1.14
C THR A 145 6.80 1.09 -1.68
N ILE A 146 6.62 1.24 -2.99
CA ILE A 146 5.33 1.04 -3.67
C ILE A 146 5.56 0.16 -4.89
N GLY A 147 4.77 -0.91 -5.00
CA GLY A 147 4.58 -1.67 -6.23
C GLY A 147 3.36 -1.13 -6.99
N SER A 148 3.48 -0.92 -8.30
CA SER A 148 2.37 -0.46 -9.15
C SER A 148 2.08 -1.47 -10.27
N ASN A 149 0.81 -1.73 -10.53
CA ASN A 149 0.37 -2.59 -11.63
C ASN A 149 0.06 -1.74 -12.88
N LEU A 150 0.94 -1.81 -13.88
CA LEU A 150 0.82 -1.08 -15.14
C LEU A 150 0.40 -1.98 -16.33
N LEU A 151 -0.19 -3.15 -16.06
CA LEU A 151 -0.61 -4.07 -17.13
C LEU A 151 -1.76 -3.50 -17.97
N ASP A 152 -2.58 -2.62 -17.39
CA ASP A 152 -3.66 -1.96 -18.10
C ASP A 152 -3.17 -0.70 -18.83
N LYS A 153 -3.23 -0.75 -20.17
CA LYS A 153 -2.86 0.34 -21.08
C LYS A 153 -3.73 1.59 -20.91
N ALA A 154 -4.86 1.52 -20.20
CA ALA A 154 -5.65 2.68 -19.85
C ALA A 154 -4.86 3.69 -18.99
N PHE A 155 -3.89 3.24 -18.21
CA PHE A 155 -3.02 4.09 -17.40
C PHE A 155 -1.79 4.51 -18.22
N SER A 156 -1.82 5.74 -18.73
CA SER A 156 -0.79 6.28 -19.61
C SER A 156 -0.56 7.77 -19.45
N ILE A 157 -1.37 8.44 -18.63
CA ILE A 157 -1.34 9.90 -18.47
C ILE A 157 -0.50 10.24 -17.23
N PRO A 158 0.53 11.08 -17.36
CA PRO A 158 1.32 11.59 -16.23
C PRO A 158 0.45 12.26 -15.17
N CYS A 159 0.62 11.90 -13.90
CA CYS A 159 -0.09 12.53 -12.79
C CYS A 159 0.72 12.49 -11.49
N ILE A 160 0.33 13.31 -10.51
CA ILE A 160 0.81 13.23 -9.13
C ILE A 160 -0.19 12.40 -8.33
N SER A 161 0.30 11.38 -7.65
CA SER A 161 -0.47 10.61 -6.68
C SER A 161 0.04 10.88 -5.27
N GLU A 162 -0.88 11.03 -4.33
CA GLU A 162 -0.59 10.95 -2.91
C GLU A 162 -0.72 9.50 -2.45
N SER A 163 0.15 9.08 -1.54
CA SER A 163 0.14 7.76 -0.93
C SER A 163 0.30 7.92 0.57
N ALA A 164 -0.55 7.22 1.34
CA ALA A 164 -0.50 7.22 2.79
C ALA A 164 -0.21 5.81 3.30
N PHE A 165 0.85 5.70 4.10
CA PHE A 165 1.25 4.51 4.82
C PHE A 165 0.88 4.69 6.28
N GLU A 166 0.01 3.83 6.81
CA GLU A 166 -0.41 3.83 8.19
C GLU A 166 0.03 2.51 8.85
N ILE A 167 1.14 2.55 9.59
CA ILE A 167 1.70 1.37 10.25
C ILE A 167 1.24 1.36 11.70
N SER A 168 0.59 0.28 12.11
CA SER A 168 0.25 0.02 13.51
C SER A 168 1.37 -0.73 14.23
N ASN A 169 1.39 -0.63 15.56
CA ASN A 169 2.36 -1.29 16.45
C ASN A 169 3.81 -0.81 16.30
N VAL A 170 4.02 0.45 15.92
CA VAL A 170 5.37 1.05 15.96
C VAL A 170 5.79 1.41 17.39
N PRO A 171 7.10 1.53 17.68
CA PRO A 171 7.58 2.04 18.97
C PRO A 171 7.01 3.43 19.28
N VAL A 172 6.60 3.65 20.53
CA VAL A 172 6.08 4.96 20.99
C VAL A 172 7.15 6.05 20.94
N ARG A 173 8.43 5.66 21.06
CA ARG A 173 9.58 6.55 20.94
C ARG A 173 10.62 5.93 20.03
N PHE A 174 11.13 6.75 19.13
CA PHE A 174 12.22 6.37 18.24
C PHE A 174 13.58 6.80 18.81
N GLY A 175 14.67 6.14 18.42
CA GLY A 175 16.00 6.61 18.78
C GLY A 175 16.31 7.97 18.14
N ASP A 176 17.23 8.76 18.70
CA ASP A 176 17.56 10.09 18.18
C ASP A 176 18.15 10.08 16.76
N ASN A 177 18.67 8.92 16.32
CA ASN A 177 19.20 8.73 14.97
C ASN A 177 18.19 8.13 13.99
N PHE A 178 16.94 7.94 14.41
CA PHE A 178 15.95 7.24 13.61
C PHE A 178 15.52 8.04 12.38
N LYS A 179 15.46 7.37 11.22
CA LYS A 179 15.16 8.01 9.93
C LYS A 179 14.14 7.25 9.11
N LEU A 180 13.36 7.98 8.32
CA LEU A 180 12.44 7.43 7.35
C LEU A 180 12.99 7.60 5.93
N PHE A 181 12.87 6.55 5.13
CA PHE A 181 13.33 6.50 3.74
C PHE A 181 12.26 5.95 2.82
N TYR A 182 12.31 6.33 1.56
CA TYR A 182 11.58 5.69 0.47
C TYR A 182 12.56 5.00 -0.46
N GLN A 183 12.26 3.77 -0.89
CA GLN A 183 13.02 3.06 -1.91
C GLN A 183 12.25 3.07 -3.24
N ASP A 184 12.89 3.58 -4.29
CA ASP A 184 12.32 3.57 -5.64
C ASP A 184 12.48 2.23 -6.36
N GLU A 185 11.92 2.14 -7.58
CA GLU A 185 12.01 0.94 -8.42
C GLU A 185 13.44 0.57 -8.88
N TYR A 186 14.41 1.47 -8.68
CA TYR A 186 15.83 1.27 -8.97
C TYR A 186 16.66 0.90 -7.73
N GLY A 187 16.02 0.81 -6.57
CA GLY A 187 16.65 0.53 -5.29
C GLY A 187 17.30 1.75 -4.62
N SER A 188 17.12 2.96 -5.17
CA SER A 188 17.66 4.19 -4.61
C SER A 188 16.89 4.59 -3.35
N LEU A 189 17.62 4.90 -2.29
CA LEU A 189 17.04 5.35 -1.03
C LEU A 189 16.94 6.87 -0.99
N ILE A 190 15.74 7.36 -0.77
CA ILE A 190 15.41 8.79 -0.74
C ILE A 190 15.03 9.14 0.70
N PRO A 191 15.83 9.96 1.40
CA PRO A 191 15.55 10.32 2.79
C PRO A 191 14.36 11.27 2.88
N SER A 192 13.57 11.14 3.94
CA SER A 192 12.41 12.01 4.17
C SER A 192 12.75 13.42 4.66
N GLY A 193 13.99 13.65 5.11
CA GLY A 193 14.37 14.89 5.78
C GLY A 193 13.80 15.03 7.20
N ASN A 194 13.13 14.00 7.73
CA ASN A 194 12.61 14.04 9.09
C ASN A 194 13.74 14.09 10.12
N CYS A 195 13.45 14.69 11.27
CA CYS A 195 14.31 14.62 12.45
C CYS A 195 13.68 13.68 13.48
N SER A 196 14.53 13.03 14.26
CA SER A 196 14.14 12.41 15.52
C SER A 196 14.76 13.23 16.65
N TYR A 197 13.95 13.60 17.63
CA TYR A 197 14.40 14.41 18.77
C TYR A 197 13.63 14.02 20.03
N GLU A 198 14.36 13.59 21.06
CA GLU A 198 13.80 13.19 22.36
C GLU A 198 12.69 12.12 22.23
N GLY A 199 12.83 11.24 21.24
CA GLY A 199 11.87 10.17 20.96
C GLY A 199 10.75 10.53 19.99
N PHE A 200 10.64 11.78 19.54
CA PHE A 200 9.58 12.23 18.64
C PHE A 200 10.08 12.48 17.22
N LEU A 201 9.29 12.07 16.23
CA LEU A 201 9.53 12.42 14.84
C LEU A 201 9.02 13.84 14.55
N ARG A 202 9.84 14.59 13.82
CA ARG A 202 9.58 15.97 13.40
C ARG A 202 9.72 16.06 11.88
N ASN A 203 8.79 16.77 11.26
CA ASN A 203 8.81 17.04 9.83
C ASN A 203 9.90 18.06 9.50
N GLU A 204 10.33 18.05 8.25
CA GLU A 204 11.20 19.11 7.72
C GLU A 204 10.53 20.49 7.91
N GLY A 205 11.24 21.42 8.53
CA GLY A 205 10.75 22.76 8.84
C GLY A 205 9.98 22.90 10.16
N ASP A 206 9.72 21.80 10.89
CA ASP A 206 9.09 21.87 12.21
C ASP A 206 9.97 22.65 13.20
N VAL A 207 9.33 23.45 14.05
CA VAL A 207 9.94 24.20 15.14
C VAL A 207 9.39 23.70 16.47
N TYR A 208 10.27 23.36 17.41
CA TYR A 208 9.90 22.74 18.69
C TYR A 208 10.89 23.10 19.79
N ASN A 209 10.41 23.07 21.04
CA ASN A 209 11.25 23.25 22.22
C ASN A 209 11.78 21.91 22.71
N SER A 210 12.95 21.94 23.34
CA SER A 210 13.46 20.83 24.13
C SER A 210 12.61 20.55 25.36
N SER A 211 12.68 19.32 25.87
CA SER A 211 11.93 18.89 27.06
C SER A 211 12.27 19.69 28.33
N ASP A 212 13.50 20.21 28.41
CA ASP A 212 13.95 21.10 29.49
C ASP A 212 13.52 22.56 29.28
N GLY A 213 12.92 22.90 28.14
CA GLY A 213 12.48 24.24 27.78
C GLY A 213 13.62 25.24 27.56
N CYS A 214 14.86 24.77 27.40
CA CYS A 214 16.04 25.63 27.29
C CYS A 214 16.58 25.77 25.87
N SER A 215 16.09 24.99 24.92
CA SER A 215 16.52 25.04 23.53
C SER A 215 15.33 25.14 22.59
N LEU A 216 15.42 26.05 21.63
CA LEU A 216 14.51 26.11 20.49
C LEU A 216 15.18 25.42 19.31
N CYS A 217 14.55 24.37 18.81
CA CYS A 217 15.08 23.53 17.73
C CYS A 217 14.23 23.68 16.47
N VAL A 218 14.91 23.60 15.32
CA VAL A 218 14.29 23.52 13.99
C VAL A 218 14.81 22.28 13.29
N CYS A 219 13.91 21.49 12.72
CA CYS A 219 14.30 20.37 11.88
C CYS A 219 14.63 20.86 10.47
N LYS A 220 15.87 20.64 10.01
CA LYS A 220 16.31 21.05 8.68
C LYS A 220 17.22 20.00 8.04
N LEU A 221 16.83 19.52 6.88
CA LEU A 221 17.47 18.46 6.11
C LEU A 221 17.80 17.21 6.96
N GLY A 222 16.87 16.82 7.83
CA GLY A 222 17.05 15.71 8.78
C GLY A 222 18.06 15.96 9.90
N GLN A 223 18.34 17.24 10.20
CA GLN A 223 19.20 17.65 11.30
C GLN A 223 18.44 18.55 12.28
N ASN A 224 18.64 18.30 13.57
CA ASN A 224 18.15 19.16 14.66
C ASN A 224 19.09 20.36 14.81
N ILE A 225 18.66 21.55 14.39
CA ILE A 225 19.40 22.80 14.59
C ILE A 225 18.80 23.50 15.82
N CYS A 226 19.51 23.46 16.94
CA CYS A 226 19.01 23.99 18.22
C CYS A 226 19.80 25.21 18.70
N GLU A 227 19.09 26.22 19.17
CA GLU A 227 19.64 27.41 19.81
C GLU A 227 19.23 27.44 21.28
N LYS A 228 20.20 27.68 22.17
CA LYS A 228 19.94 27.76 23.61
C LYS A 228 19.36 29.12 23.96
N GLU A 229 18.24 29.12 24.67
CA GLU A 229 17.60 30.36 25.10
C GLU A 229 18.42 31.08 26.19
N GLU A 230 18.48 32.41 26.10
CA GLU A 230 19.25 33.26 27.01
C GLU A 230 18.90 33.05 28.48
N ARG A 231 17.62 32.77 28.78
CA ARG A 231 17.14 32.48 30.15
C ARG A 231 17.81 31.27 30.80
N CYS A 232 18.41 30.39 30.01
CA CYS A 232 19.11 29.18 30.45
C CYS A 232 20.64 29.31 30.41
N LEU A 233 21.18 30.48 30.06
CA LEU A 233 22.59 30.82 30.17
C LEU A 233 22.83 31.44 31.56
N LYS A 234 22.97 30.58 32.57
CA LYS A 234 23.42 30.98 33.90
C LYS A 234 24.93 30.81 34.03
#